data_AF-K9RZL2-F1
#
_entry.id   AF-K9RZL2-F1
#
_cell.length_a   1.000
_cell.length_b   1.000
_cell.length_c   1.000
_cell.angle_alpha   90.00
_cell.angle_beta   90.00
_cell.angle_gamma   90.00
#
_symmetry.space_group_name_H-M   'P 1'
#
loop_
_entity.id
_entity.type
_entity.pdbx_description
1 polymer ?
#
loop_
_entity_poly.entity_id
_entity_poly.type
_entity_poly.pdbx_seq_one_letter_code
_entity_poly.pdbx_strand_id
1 'polypeptide(L)'
;MTLATQPDIIYPDSDGQPMADNTKQFNWIVLIKENLECLFANDPNVFVGGDLLWYPVEGRPDIRIAPDVLVALGRPKGDRGSYRQWQENNIAPQVVFEILSPGNTLKEMTKKLQFYERYGVEEYYIYDPDRHELTGLERVEDKLELIEEIEAWTSPRLGIRFAWTPELLKVYYPDGKPFLSTIELAKQAEAAQMSLILAQERADLEKQRADQAEAENLRLLELLRKAGVEP
;
A
#
# COMPACT_ATOMS: atom_id res chain seq x y z
N MET A 1 38.80 0.47 -39.59
CA MET A 1 37.35 0.51 -39.34
C MET A 1 37.13 1.19 -38.01
N THR A 2 36.73 2.45 -38.03
CA THR A 2 36.34 3.21 -36.84
C THR A 2 34.98 2.68 -36.38
N LEU A 3 34.94 2.01 -35.23
CA LEU A 3 33.69 1.69 -34.55
C LEU A 3 33.05 3.03 -34.17
N ALA A 4 31.99 3.41 -34.90
CA ALA A 4 31.15 4.52 -34.47
C ALA A 4 30.47 4.07 -33.16
N THR A 5 30.88 4.66 -32.04
CA THR A 5 30.14 4.59 -30.79
C THR A 5 28.76 5.19 -31.03
N GLN A 6 27.72 4.36 -31.02
CA GLN A 6 26.35 4.86 -31.02
C GLN A 6 26.20 5.80 -29.82
N PRO A 7 25.55 6.97 -29.99
CA PRO A 7 25.28 7.85 -28.86
C PRO A 7 24.44 7.11 -27.83
N ASP A 8 24.79 7.24 -26.55
CA ASP A 8 24.04 6.65 -25.45
C ASP A 8 22.59 7.15 -25.49
N ILE A 9 21.64 6.21 -25.59
CA ILE A 9 20.22 6.52 -25.58
C ILE A 9 19.84 6.96 -24.16
N ILE A 10 19.33 8.18 -24.04
CA ILE A 10 18.88 8.74 -22.75
C ILE A 10 17.44 8.33 -22.49
N TYR A 11 17.20 7.79 -21.29
CA TYR A 11 15.87 7.54 -20.73
C TYR A 11 15.62 8.54 -19.61
N PRO A 12 14.77 9.56 -19.83
CA PRO A 12 14.42 10.52 -18.79
C PRO A 12 13.76 9.85 -17.58
N ASP A 13 13.98 10.38 -16.39
CA ASP A 13 13.28 9.93 -15.19
C ASP A 13 12.00 10.76 -14.92
N SER A 14 11.70 11.75 -15.79
CA SER A 14 10.49 12.58 -15.75
C SER A 14 10.03 12.93 -17.17
N ASP A 15 8.72 13.09 -17.35
CA ASP A 15 8.09 13.57 -18.58
C ASP A 15 7.70 15.06 -18.51
N GLY A 16 8.01 15.73 -17.39
CA GLY A 16 7.69 17.14 -17.12
C GLY A 16 6.23 17.39 -16.73
N GLN A 17 5.40 16.36 -16.56
CA GLN A 17 4.04 16.48 -16.03
C GLN A 17 4.04 16.49 -14.50
N PRO A 18 3.00 17.04 -13.86
CA PRO A 18 2.80 16.86 -12.43
C PRO A 18 2.41 15.40 -12.12
N MET A 19 2.76 14.95 -10.92
CA MET A 19 2.39 13.62 -10.42
C MET A 19 0.88 13.41 -10.27
N ALA A 20 0.13 14.48 -10.03
CA ALA A 20 -1.33 14.43 -9.91
C ALA A 20 -1.95 15.77 -10.31
N ASP A 21 -3.17 15.73 -10.85
CA ASP A 21 -3.92 16.90 -11.29
C ASP A 21 -4.58 17.65 -10.12
N ASN A 22 -4.90 16.95 -9.03
CA ASN A 22 -5.55 17.55 -7.86
C ASN A 22 -5.27 16.77 -6.57
N THR A 23 -5.65 17.37 -5.43
CA THR A 23 -5.42 16.79 -4.10
C THR A 23 -6.20 15.51 -3.85
N LYS A 24 -7.40 15.36 -4.43
CA LYS A 24 -8.21 14.15 -4.27
C LYS A 24 -7.53 12.95 -4.94
N GLN A 25 -7.07 13.11 -6.18
CA GLN A 25 -6.30 12.10 -6.90
C GLN A 25 -5.02 11.76 -6.13
N PHE A 26 -4.23 12.77 -5.75
CA PHE A 26 -2.99 12.57 -5.01
C PHE A 26 -3.18 11.80 -3.69
N ASN A 27 -4.23 12.13 -2.93
CA ASN A 27 -4.52 11.44 -1.67
C ASN A 27 -4.81 9.95 -1.88
N TRP A 28 -5.46 9.58 -2.99
CA TRP A 28 -5.72 8.18 -3.35
C TRP A 28 -4.45 7.45 -3.79
N ILE A 29 -3.59 8.10 -4.58
CA ILE A 29 -2.28 7.56 -4.96
C ILE A 29 -1.46 7.24 -3.70
N VAL A 30 -1.36 8.20 -2.77
CA VAL A 30 -0.65 8.00 -1.50
C VAL A 30 -1.29 6.89 -0.67
N LEU A 31 -2.62 6.88 -0.54
CA LEU A 31 -3.34 5.86 0.22
C LEU A 31 -3.00 4.46 -0.31
N ILE A 32 -3.10 4.24 -1.61
CA ILE A 32 -2.86 2.93 -2.22
C ILE A 32 -1.38 2.55 -2.13
N LYS A 33 -0.48 3.43 -2.60
CA LYS A 33 0.96 3.16 -2.64
C LYS A 33 1.51 2.84 -1.25
N GLU A 34 1.23 3.67 -0.24
CA GLU A 34 1.80 3.49 1.10
C GLU A 34 1.21 2.28 1.83
N ASN A 35 -0.08 1.98 1.64
CA ASN A 35 -0.67 0.77 2.24
C ASN A 35 -0.15 -0.51 1.55
N LEU A 36 0.14 -0.47 0.25
CA LEU A 36 0.81 -1.59 -0.43
C LEU A 36 2.26 -1.77 0.04
N GLU A 37 2.98 -0.68 0.32
CA GLU A 37 4.29 -0.77 0.99
C GLU A 37 4.18 -1.41 2.38
N CYS A 38 3.14 -1.08 3.16
CA CYS A 38 2.87 -1.75 4.42
C CYS A 38 2.53 -3.24 4.26
N LEU A 39 1.69 -3.58 3.26
CA LEU A 39 1.32 -4.97 2.96
C LEU A 39 2.55 -5.84 2.70
N PHE A 40 3.51 -5.31 1.93
CA PHE A 40 4.75 -6.01 1.57
C PHE A 40 5.97 -5.55 2.37
N ALA A 41 5.79 -4.97 3.56
CA ALA A 41 6.90 -4.41 4.34
C ALA A 41 7.97 -5.46 4.68
N ASN A 42 7.54 -6.70 4.91
CA ASN A 42 8.41 -7.83 5.27
C ASN A 42 8.82 -8.69 4.07
N ASP A 43 8.39 -8.36 2.85
CA ASP A 43 8.83 -9.03 1.63
C ASP A 43 9.84 -8.14 0.88
N PRO A 44 11.14 -8.47 0.90
CA PRO A 44 12.14 -7.66 0.21
C PRO A 44 12.04 -7.75 -1.31
N ASN A 45 11.27 -8.70 -1.86
CA ASN A 45 11.15 -8.98 -3.29
C ASN A 45 9.86 -8.43 -3.91
N VAL A 46 9.24 -7.44 -3.29
CA VAL A 46 8.14 -6.69 -3.89
C VAL A 46 8.47 -5.21 -3.94
N PHE A 47 8.53 -4.68 -5.17
CA PHE A 47 8.66 -3.27 -5.42
C PHE A 47 7.28 -2.63 -5.64
N VAL A 48 7.03 -1.52 -4.96
CA VAL A 48 5.86 -0.67 -5.17
C VAL A 48 6.35 0.72 -5.59
N GLY A 49 5.89 1.19 -6.74
CA GLY A 49 6.19 2.53 -7.25
C GLY A 49 4.92 3.36 -7.34
N GLY A 50 5.06 4.68 -7.27
CA GLY A 50 4.00 5.62 -7.59
C GLY A 50 4.53 6.68 -8.54
N ASP A 51 3.77 7.02 -9.58
CA ASP A 51 4.12 7.98 -10.62
C ASP A 51 5.56 7.79 -11.17
N LEU A 52 5.91 6.54 -11.45
CA LEU A 52 7.25 6.16 -11.90
C LEU A 52 7.21 5.79 -13.38
N LEU A 53 8.02 6.46 -14.21
CA LEU A 53 8.10 6.15 -15.63
C LEU A 53 8.59 4.71 -15.84
N TRP A 54 7.75 3.89 -16.47
CA TRP A 54 8.04 2.52 -16.88
C TRP A 54 8.37 2.48 -18.37
N TYR A 55 9.56 1.94 -18.66
CA TYR A 55 10.08 1.64 -19.99
C TYR A 55 10.11 0.12 -20.22
N PRO A 56 9.19 -0.44 -21.02
CA PRO A 56 9.16 -1.87 -21.29
C PRO A 56 10.12 -2.32 -22.40
N VAL A 57 10.62 -1.40 -23.24
CA VAL A 57 11.42 -1.73 -24.44
C VAL A 57 12.74 -0.97 -24.44
N GLU A 58 13.85 -1.71 -24.38
CA GLU A 58 15.19 -1.15 -24.55
C GLU A 58 15.38 -0.61 -25.98
N GLY A 59 16.06 0.52 -26.08
CA GLY A 59 16.28 1.32 -27.29
C GLY A 59 15.13 2.26 -27.65
N ARG A 60 14.02 2.25 -26.89
CA ARG A 60 12.78 2.98 -27.22
C ARG A 60 12.29 3.87 -26.08
N PRO A 61 12.98 4.99 -25.79
CA PRO A 61 12.59 5.91 -24.72
C PRO A 61 11.24 6.60 -24.98
N ASP A 62 10.71 6.55 -26.20
CA ASP A 62 9.38 7.03 -26.56
C ASP A 62 8.25 6.08 -26.11
N ILE A 63 8.55 4.80 -25.86
CA ILE A 63 7.61 3.82 -25.34
C ILE A 63 7.71 3.82 -23.82
N ARG A 64 6.85 4.62 -23.17
CA ARG A 64 6.79 4.71 -21.71
C ARG A 64 5.42 5.13 -21.21
N ILE A 65 5.16 4.84 -19.94
CA ILE A 65 4.01 5.34 -19.20
C ILE A 65 4.39 5.47 -17.72
N ALA A 66 3.77 6.38 -16.98
CA ALA A 66 3.82 6.40 -15.52
C ALA A 66 2.44 5.97 -15.00
N PRO A 67 2.30 4.75 -14.45
CA PRO A 67 1.12 4.38 -13.68
C PRO A 67 1.09 5.15 -12.37
N ASP A 68 -0.09 5.53 -11.91
CA ASP A 68 -0.26 6.22 -10.62
C ASP A 68 0.29 5.36 -9.47
N VAL A 69 0.02 4.05 -9.50
CA VAL A 69 0.70 3.06 -8.66
C VAL A 69 1.03 1.83 -9.49
N LEU A 70 2.21 1.26 -9.28
CA LEU A 70 2.63 -0.01 -9.88
C LEU A 70 3.21 -0.95 -8.83
N VAL A 71 2.99 -2.25 -9.01
CA VAL A 71 3.55 -3.32 -8.16
C VAL A 71 4.29 -4.30 -9.03
N ALA A 72 5.56 -4.52 -8.73
CA ALA A 72 6.40 -5.53 -9.38
C ALA A 72 6.82 -6.59 -8.35
N LEU A 73 6.18 -7.76 -8.44
CA LEU A 73 6.51 -8.95 -7.67
C LEU A 73 7.80 -9.59 -8.21
N GLY A 74 8.62 -10.13 -7.31
CA GLY A 74 9.93 -10.69 -7.64
C GLY A 74 11.02 -9.64 -7.91
N ARG A 75 10.77 -8.37 -7.56
CA ARG A 75 11.72 -7.27 -7.70
C ARG A 75 12.09 -6.66 -6.35
N PRO A 76 13.38 -6.36 -6.12
CA PRO A 76 13.79 -5.82 -4.84
C PRO A 76 13.21 -4.42 -4.60
N LYS A 77 13.00 -4.10 -3.33
CA LYS A 77 12.80 -2.72 -2.87
C LYS A 77 14.02 -1.86 -3.22
N GLY A 78 13.83 -0.54 -3.24
CA GLY A 78 14.90 0.45 -3.43
C GLY A 78 14.54 1.52 -4.46
N ASP A 79 15.21 2.66 -4.33
CA ASP A 79 14.93 3.84 -5.14
C ASP A 79 15.39 3.66 -6.58
N ARG A 80 14.61 4.21 -7.51
CA ARG A 80 14.93 4.26 -8.93
C ARG A 80 14.29 5.50 -9.56
N GLY A 81 14.98 6.11 -10.52
CA GLY A 81 14.43 7.25 -11.27
C GLY A 81 13.38 6.83 -12.30
N SER A 82 13.51 5.62 -12.85
CA SER A 82 12.54 5.03 -13.77
C SER A 82 12.57 3.50 -13.64
N TYR A 83 11.46 2.85 -13.96
CA TYR A 83 11.37 1.40 -14.05
C TYR A 83 11.77 0.95 -15.46
N ARG A 84 13.03 0.59 -15.66
CA ARG A 84 13.56 0.11 -16.95
C ARG A 84 13.54 -1.41 -16.97
N GLN A 85 12.58 -2.00 -17.66
CA GLN A 85 12.25 -3.42 -17.54
C GLN A 85 13.44 -4.37 -17.81
N TRP A 86 14.34 -4.01 -18.73
CA TRP A 86 15.55 -4.80 -19.01
C TRP A 86 16.58 -4.78 -17.86
N GLN A 87 16.55 -3.76 -17.00
CA GLN A 87 17.32 -3.71 -15.75
C GLN A 87 16.61 -4.43 -14.60
N GLU A 88 15.35 -4.82 -14.81
CA GLU A 88 14.47 -5.43 -13.82
C GLU A 88 14.24 -6.92 -14.11
N ASN A 89 15.26 -7.62 -14.64
CA ASN A 89 15.19 -9.01 -15.10
C ASN A 89 14.08 -9.27 -16.13
N ASN A 90 13.70 -8.26 -16.91
CA ASN A 90 12.59 -8.28 -17.85
C ASN A 90 11.21 -8.55 -17.22
N ILE A 91 11.08 -8.36 -15.90
CA ILE A 91 9.80 -8.46 -15.20
C ILE A 91 9.03 -7.16 -15.41
N ALA A 92 7.79 -7.25 -15.88
CA ALA A 92 6.87 -6.12 -15.93
C ALA A 92 6.20 -5.93 -14.56
N PRO A 93 5.73 -4.72 -14.21
CA PRO A 93 4.76 -4.55 -13.14
C PRO A 93 3.52 -5.41 -13.41
N GLN A 94 3.16 -6.29 -12.46
CA GLN A 94 2.00 -7.17 -12.59
C GLN A 94 0.70 -6.46 -12.24
N VAL A 95 0.73 -5.51 -11.31
CA VAL A 95 -0.48 -4.79 -10.89
C VAL A 95 -0.27 -3.30 -11.06
N VAL A 96 -1.24 -2.63 -11.67
CA VAL A 96 -1.23 -1.16 -11.82
C VAL A 96 -2.57 -0.57 -11.41
N PHE A 97 -2.50 0.63 -10.82
CA PHE A 97 -3.66 1.44 -10.47
C PHE A 97 -3.60 2.75 -11.24
N GLU A 98 -4.77 3.23 -11.64
CA GLU A 98 -5.00 4.53 -12.26
C GLU A 98 -6.15 5.21 -11.52
N ILE A 99 -5.89 6.41 -11.01
CA ILE A 99 -6.83 7.21 -10.25
C ILE A 99 -7.25 8.39 -11.11
N LEU A 100 -8.51 8.43 -11.49
CA LEU A 100 -8.99 9.46 -12.39
C LEU A 100 -9.09 10.83 -11.72
N SER A 101 -8.89 11.85 -12.54
CA SER A 101 -9.11 13.25 -12.31
C SER A 101 -10.10 13.78 -13.36
N PRO A 102 -10.73 14.95 -13.14
CA PRO A 102 -11.60 15.57 -14.14
C PRO A 102 -10.94 15.83 -15.51
N GLY A 103 -9.60 15.85 -15.57
CA GLY A 103 -8.84 16.08 -16.80
C GLY A 103 -8.66 14.83 -17.66
N ASN A 104 -8.85 13.62 -17.12
CA ASN A 104 -8.58 12.40 -17.87
C ASN A 104 -9.57 12.18 -19.01
N THR A 105 -9.03 11.83 -20.18
CA THR A 105 -9.83 11.58 -21.37
C THR A 105 -9.97 10.08 -21.67
N LEU A 106 -11.09 9.69 -22.27
CA LEU A 106 -11.29 8.33 -22.76
C LEU A 106 -10.15 7.88 -23.69
N LYS A 107 -9.63 8.79 -24.53
CA LYS A 107 -8.53 8.52 -25.45
C LYS A 107 -7.24 8.13 -24.72
N GLU A 108 -6.92 8.82 -23.62
CA GLU A 108 -5.75 8.48 -22.80
C GLU A 108 -5.95 7.13 -22.12
N MET A 109 -7.11 6.91 -21.50
CA MET A 109 -7.42 5.65 -20.82
C MET A 109 -7.37 4.44 -21.76
N THR A 110 -7.89 4.57 -22.99
CA THR A 110 -7.77 3.53 -24.01
C THR A 110 -6.31 3.25 -24.39
N LYS A 111 -5.46 4.27 -24.48
CA LYS A 111 -4.02 4.07 -24.73
C LYS A 111 -3.33 3.38 -23.56
N LYS A 112 -3.66 3.75 -22.31
CA LYS A 112 -3.13 3.11 -21.10
C LYS A 112 -3.51 1.63 -21.09
N LEU A 113 -4.78 1.30 -21.33
CA LEU A 113 -5.26 -0.08 -21.43
C LEU A 113 -4.47 -0.89 -22.48
N GLN A 114 -4.33 -0.37 -23.71
CA GLN A 114 -3.56 -1.02 -24.77
C GLN A 114 -2.09 -1.22 -24.41
N PHE A 115 -1.50 -0.27 -23.68
CA PHE A 115 -0.13 -0.37 -23.20
C PHE A 115 0.01 -1.49 -22.16
N TYR A 116 -0.84 -1.49 -21.14
CA TYR A 116 -0.82 -2.48 -20.06
C TYR A 116 -1.09 -3.90 -20.56
N GLU A 117 -2.07 -4.05 -21.46
CA GLU A 117 -2.34 -5.32 -22.12
C GLU A 117 -1.10 -5.82 -22.89
N ARG A 118 -0.47 -4.94 -23.66
CA ARG A 118 0.70 -5.29 -24.49
C ARG A 118 1.93 -5.69 -23.67
N TYR A 119 2.17 -5.05 -22.54
CA TYR A 119 3.41 -5.19 -21.78
C TYR A 119 3.29 -6.04 -20.50
N GLY A 120 2.22 -6.84 -20.40
CA GLY A 120 2.16 -7.94 -19.43
C GLY A 120 1.63 -7.57 -18.06
N VAL A 121 0.93 -6.43 -17.91
CA VAL A 121 0.16 -6.15 -16.67
C VAL A 121 -0.89 -7.23 -16.51
N GLU A 122 -1.02 -7.76 -15.30
CA GLU A 122 -1.93 -8.86 -14.97
C GLU A 122 -3.20 -8.39 -14.28
N GLU A 123 -3.13 -7.32 -13.49
CA GLU A 123 -4.28 -6.69 -12.87
C GLU A 123 -4.22 -5.18 -13.10
N TYR A 124 -5.32 -4.61 -13.60
CA TYR A 124 -5.44 -3.20 -13.88
C TYR A 124 -6.68 -2.63 -13.22
N TYR A 125 -6.48 -1.73 -12.25
CA TYR A 125 -7.55 -1.07 -11.52
C TYR A 125 -7.66 0.40 -11.89
N ILE A 126 -8.87 0.85 -12.23
CA ILE A 126 -9.17 2.24 -12.56
C ILE A 126 -10.22 2.73 -11.57
N TYR A 127 -9.89 3.76 -10.79
CA TYR A 127 -10.82 4.33 -9.82
C TYR A 127 -11.13 5.79 -10.14
N ASP A 128 -12.41 6.11 -10.25
CA ASP A 128 -12.92 7.47 -10.36
C ASP A 128 -13.42 7.95 -8.98
N PRO A 129 -12.66 8.80 -8.27
CA PRO A 129 -13.03 9.27 -6.95
C PRO A 129 -14.12 10.36 -6.96
N ASP A 130 -14.49 10.91 -8.12
CA ASP A 130 -15.61 11.85 -8.25
C ASP A 130 -16.94 11.11 -8.50
N ARG A 131 -16.88 10.01 -9.26
CA ARG A 131 -18.05 9.18 -9.57
C ARG A 131 -18.24 8.01 -8.59
N HIS A 132 -17.25 7.72 -7.75
CA HIS A 132 -17.19 6.55 -6.87
C HIS A 132 -17.29 5.21 -7.63
N GLU A 133 -16.69 5.16 -8.82
CA GLU A 133 -16.71 4.00 -9.70
C GLU A 133 -15.32 3.34 -9.72
N LEU A 134 -15.25 2.03 -9.51
CA LEU A 134 -14.05 1.22 -9.69
C LEU A 134 -14.29 0.26 -10.86
N THR A 135 -13.36 0.25 -11.81
CA THR A 135 -13.28 -0.76 -12.85
C THR A 135 -12.02 -1.59 -12.60
N GLY A 136 -12.16 -2.91 -12.55
CA GLY A 136 -11.03 -3.82 -12.50
C GLY A 136 -10.95 -4.64 -13.78
N LEU A 137 -9.74 -4.90 -14.24
CA LEU A 137 -9.46 -5.84 -15.31
C LEU A 137 -8.43 -6.86 -14.86
N GLU A 138 -8.64 -8.12 -15.21
CA GLU A 138 -7.68 -9.20 -15.01
C GLU A 138 -7.15 -9.71 -16.34
N ARG A 139 -5.92 -10.22 -16.35
CA ARG A 139 -5.35 -10.84 -17.53
C ARG A 139 -5.87 -12.26 -17.69
N VAL A 140 -6.57 -12.50 -18.79
CA VAL A 140 -6.97 -13.81 -19.28
C VAL A 140 -6.21 -14.06 -20.58
N GLU A 141 -5.32 -15.06 -20.57
CA GLU A 141 -4.36 -15.31 -21.65
C GLU A 141 -3.54 -14.05 -21.98
N ASP A 142 -3.73 -13.47 -23.16
CA ASP A 142 -2.98 -12.31 -23.65
C ASP A 142 -3.74 -10.99 -23.53
N LYS A 143 -4.94 -10.98 -22.94
CA LYS A 143 -5.82 -9.79 -22.88
C LYS A 143 -6.21 -9.40 -21.48
N LEU A 144 -6.49 -8.10 -21.29
CA LEU A 144 -7.12 -7.59 -20.08
C LEU A 144 -8.64 -7.63 -20.26
N GLU A 145 -9.31 -8.46 -19.48
CA GLU A 145 -10.76 -8.63 -19.49
C GLU A 145 -11.39 -8.00 -18.25
N LEU A 146 -12.63 -7.52 -18.37
CA LEU A 146 -13.33 -6.86 -17.28
C LEU A 146 -13.66 -7.86 -16.17
N ILE A 147 -13.38 -7.48 -14.92
CA ILE A 147 -13.86 -8.21 -13.74
C ILE A 147 -15.33 -7.88 -13.54
N GLU A 148 -16.23 -8.84 -13.81
CA GLU A 148 -17.69 -8.61 -13.75
C GLU A 148 -18.19 -8.31 -12.33
N GLU A 149 -17.66 -8.99 -11.31
CA GLU A 149 -18.06 -8.85 -9.90
C GLU A 149 -16.92 -8.25 -9.07
N ILE A 150 -16.57 -7.00 -9.33
CA ILE A 150 -15.48 -6.30 -8.64
C ILE A 150 -15.71 -6.16 -7.11
N GLU A 151 -16.96 -6.21 -6.67
CA GLU A 151 -17.36 -6.19 -5.26
C GLU A 151 -17.03 -7.48 -4.51
N ALA A 152 -17.04 -8.63 -5.22
CA ALA A 152 -16.67 -9.93 -4.67
C ALA A 152 -15.20 -10.29 -4.96
N TRP A 153 -14.51 -9.43 -5.71
CA TRP A 153 -13.15 -9.65 -6.17
C TRP A 153 -12.12 -9.53 -5.04
N THR A 154 -11.24 -10.52 -4.97
CA THR A 154 -10.00 -10.46 -4.19
C THR A 154 -8.85 -10.59 -5.17
N SER A 155 -7.97 -9.58 -5.21
CA SER A 155 -6.80 -9.55 -6.10
C SER A 155 -5.96 -10.84 -5.92
N PRO A 156 -5.78 -11.65 -6.98
CA PRO A 156 -4.93 -12.83 -6.92
C PRO A 156 -3.46 -12.53 -6.59
N ARG A 157 -2.95 -11.36 -7.04
CA ARG A 157 -1.56 -10.94 -6.81
C ARG A 157 -1.33 -10.25 -5.48
N LEU A 158 -2.31 -9.51 -4.97
CA LEU A 158 -2.14 -8.68 -3.76
C LEU A 158 -2.93 -9.20 -2.55
N GLY A 159 -3.97 -10.02 -2.77
CA GLY A 159 -4.88 -10.49 -1.71
C GLY A 159 -5.76 -9.40 -1.12
N ILE A 160 -5.77 -8.19 -1.70
CA ILE A 160 -6.62 -7.08 -1.26
C ILE A 160 -8.02 -7.20 -1.85
N ARG A 161 -9.00 -6.58 -1.19
CA ARG A 161 -10.39 -6.50 -1.67
C ARG A 161 -10.92 -5.07 -1.62
N PHE A 162 -11.92 -4.81 -2.46
CA PHE A 162 -12.61 -3.54 -2.55
C PHE A 162 -13.99 -3.63 -1.91
N ALA A 163 -14.43 -2.60 -1.21
CA ALA A 163 -15.81 -2.51 -0.71
C ALA A 163 -16.30 -1.07 -0.71
N TRP A 164 -17.57 -0.87 -1.00
CA TRP A 164 -18.20 0.44 -1.06
C TRP A 164 -18.86 0.76 0.28
N THR A 165 -18.62 1.97 0.79
CA THR A 165 -19.46 2.59 1.81
C THR A 165 -20.36 3.65 1.17
N PRO A 166 -21.37 4.17 1.88
CA PRO A 166 -22.21 5.25 1.36
C PRO A 166 -21.43 6.51 0.97
N GLU A 167 -20.26 6.74 1.59
CA GLU A 167 -19.46 7.94 1.32
C GLU A 167 -18.23 7.68 0.44
N LEU A 168 -17.61 6.50 0.48
CA LEU A 168 -16.30 6.26 -0.13
C LEU A 168 -16.07 4.78 -0.50
N LEU A 169 -15.21 4.54 -1.50
CA LEU A 169 -14.56 3.24 -1.66
C LEU A 169 -13.64 2.98 -0.46
N LYS A 170 -13.56 1.72 -0.03
CA LYS A 170 -12.58 1.22 0.95
C LYS A 170 -11.83 0.04 0.35
N VAL A 171 -10.52 0.01 0.60
CA VAL A 171 -9.65 -1.11 0.26
C VAL A 171 -9.31 -1.83 1.57
N TYR A 172 -9.22 -3.15 1.53
CA TYR A 172 -8.90 -3.95 2.71
C TYR A 172 -7.72 -4.87 2.45
N TYR A 173 -6.87 -5.01 3.46
CA TYR A 173 -5.81 -5.99 3.53
C TYR A 173 -6.38 -7.43 3.52
N PRO A 174 -5.54 -8.44 3.23
CA PRO A 174 -5.93 -9.85 3.32
C PRO A 174 -6.45 -10.25 4.72
N ASP A 175 -5.99 -9.59 5.77
CA ASP A 175 -6.43 -9.84 7.16
C ASP A 175 -7.76 -9.15 7.52
N GLY A 176 -8.37 -8.45 6.55
CA GLY A 176 -9.66 -7.77 6.71
C GLY A 176 -9.56 -6.38 7.35
N LYS A 177 -8.38 -5.87 7.71
CA LYS A 177 -8.23 -4.47 8.14
C LYS A 177 -8.35 -3.52 6.94
N PRO A 178 -8.92 -2.32 7.11
CA PRO A 178 -8.98 -1.35 6.04
C PRO A 178 -7.60 -0.74 5.77
N PHE A 179 -7.38 -0.28 4.54
CA PHE A 179 -6.34 0.68 4.23
C PHE A 179 -6.63 1.98 4.95
N LEU A 180 -5.58 2.60 5.50
CA LEU A 180 -5.68 3.79 6.32
C LEU A 180 -4.83 4.91 5.72
N SER A 181 -5.37 6.12 5.73
CA SER A 181 -4.59 7.33 5.46
C SER A 181 -3.53 7.55 6.54
N THR A 182 -2.53 8.35 6.23
CA THR A 182 -1.48 8.74 7.20
C THR A 182 -2.07 9.35 8.47
N ILE A 183 -3.16 10.12 8.35
CA ILE A 183 -3.85 10.73 9.50
C ILE A 183 -4.55 9.67 10.35
N GLU A 184 -5.21 8.69 9.75
CA GLU A 184 -5.85 7.59 10.48
C GLU A 184 -4.81 6.71 11.18
N LEU A 185 -3.68 6.42 10.53
CA LEU A 185 -2.56 5.69 11.13
C LEU A 185 -1.98 6.44 12.34
N ALA A 186 -1.77 7.75 12.23
CA ALA A 186 -1.27 8.57 13.35
C ALA A 186 -2.24 8.54 14.54
N LYS A 187 -3.55 8.71 14.30
CA LYS A 187 -4.57 8.62 15.35
C LYS A 187 -4.61 7.25 16.01
N GLN A 188 -4.48 6.18 15.23
CA GLN A 188 -4.43 4.82 15.78
C GLN A 188 -3.18 4.59 16.63
N ALA A 189 -2.03 5.10 16.20
CA ALA A 189 -0.78 5.03 16.96
C ALA A 189 -0.87 5.79 18.29
N GLU A 190 -1.41 7.01 18.29
CA GLU A 190 -1.64 7.81 19.49
C GLU A 190 -2.60 7.11 20.46
N ALA A 191 -3.71 6.56 19.96
CA ALA A 191 -4.66 5.81 20.78
C ALA A 191 -4.04 4.54 21.39
N ALA A 192 -3.19 3.85 20.65
CA ALA A 192 -2.46 2.67 21.14
C ALA A 192 -1.44 3.05 22.23
N GLN A 193 -0.70 4.14 22.04
CA GLN A 193 0.25 4.66 23.04
C GLN A 193 -0.48 5.06 24.34
N MET A 194 -1.59 5.79 24.24
CA MET A 194 -2.38 6.17 25.41
C MET A 194 -2.92 4.96 26.15
N SER A 195 -3.42 3.96 25.42
CA SER A 195 -3.92 2.70 26.00
C SER A 195 -2.82 1.94 26.73
N LEU A 196 -1.59 1.93 26.19
CA LEU A 196 -0.44 1.29 26.83
C LEU A 196 -0.05 1.99 28.13
N ILE A 197 0.02 3.32 28.14
CA ILE A 197 0.32 4.12 29.35
C ILE A 197 -0.72 3.84 30.44
N LEU A 198 -2.01 3.89 30.09
CA LEU A 198 -3.08 3.61 31.04
C LEU A 198 -3.04 2.17 31.58
N ALA A 199 -2.66 1.20 30.75
CA ALA A 199 -2.49 -0.18 31.19
C ALA A 199 -1.32 -0.33 32.17
N GLN A 200 -0.21 0.37 31.93
CA GLN A 200 0.95 0.38 32.83
C GLN A 200 0.63 1.03 34.18
N GLU A 201 -0.03 2.19 34.19
CA GLU A 201 -0.44 2.87 35.42
C GLU A 201 -1.38 2.01 36.27
N ARG A 202 -2.31 1.29 35.62
CA ARG A 202 -3.21 0.35 36.31
C ARG A 202 -2.44 -0.82 36.91
N ALA A 203 -1.51 -1.41 36.16
CA ALA A 203 -0.69 -2.52 36.65
C ALA A 203 0.18 -2.09 37.85
N ASP A 204 0.76 -0.89 37.81
CA ASP A 204 1.56 -0.34 38.90
C ASP A 204 0.71 -0.07 40.14
N LEU A 205 -0.49 0.49 39.97
CA LEU A 205 -1.41 0.74 41.07
C LEU A 205 -1.90 -0.57 41.71
N GLU A 206 -2.23 -1.58 40.90
CA GLU A 206 -2.62 -2.91 41.39
C GLU A 206 -1.47 -3.57 42.15
N LYS A 207 -0.24 -3.47 41.65
CA LYS A 207 0.94 -3.98 42.34
C LYS A 207 1.15 -3.29 43.68
N GLN A 208 1.06 -1.95 43.74
CA GLN A 208 1.18 -1.22 45.00
C GLN A 208 0.10 -1.62 46.01
N ARG A 209 -1.14 -1.86 45.55
CA ARG A 209 -2.24 -2.34 46.40
C ARG A 209 -1.98 -3.76 46.91
N ALA A 210 -1.47 -4.65 46.07
CA ALA A 210 -1.10 -6.01 46.45
C ALA A 210 0.01 -6.00 47.51
N ASP A 211 1.08 -5.22 47.29
CA ASP A 211 2.20 -5.08 48.23
C ASP A 211 1.73 -4.49 49.58
N GLN A 212 0.82 -3.51 49.56
CA GLN A 212 0.23 -2.94 50.77
C GLN A 212 -0.64 -3.96 51.52
N ALA A 213 -1.49 -4.70 50.82
CA ALA A 213 -2.34 -5.72 51.40
C ALA A 213 -1.51 -6.87 52.01
N GLU A 214 -0.42 -7.28 51.35
CA GLU A 214 0.51 -8.29 51.87
C GLU A 214 1.21 -7.80 53.13
N ALA A 215 1.72 -6.55 53.12
CA ALA A 215 2.34 -5.95 54.30
C ALA A 215 1.37 -5.81 55.48
N GLU A 216 0.11 -5.44 55.23
CA GLU A 216 -0.92 -5.35 56.26
C GLU A 216 -1.28 -6.74 56.82
N ASN A 217 -1.42 -7.75 55.95
CA ASN A 217 -1.69 -9.13 56.36
C ASN A 217 -0.56 -9.69 57.24
N LEU A 218 0.69 -9.49 56.85
CA LEU A 218 1.87 -9.84 57.67
C LEU A 218 1.84 -9.16 59.03
N ARG A 219 1.46 -7.88 59.09
CA ARG A 219 1.36 -7.13 60.35
C ARG A 219 0.23 -7.65 61.25
N LEU A 220 -0.92 -8.01 60.67
CA LEU A 220 -2.04 -8.59 61.40
C LEU A 220 -1.69 -9.97 61.97
N LEU A 221 -1.04 -10.83 61.18
CA LEU A 221 -0.56 -12.15 61.63
C LEU A 221 0.40 -12.03 62.82
N GLU A 222 1.30 -11.04 62.81
CA GLU A 222 2.22 -10.77 63.91
C GLU A 222 1.50 -10.30 65.18
N LEU A 223 0.46 -9.46 65.05
CA LEU A 223 -0.37 -9.01 66.17
C LEU A 223 -1.18 -10.18 66.79
N LEU A 224 -1.75 -11.05 65.97
CA LEU A 224 -2.48 -12.23 66.42
C LEU A 224 -1.57 -13.16 67.24
N ARG A 225 -0.37 -13.44 66.74
CA ARG A 225 0.65 -14.22 67.47
C ARG A 225 0.98 -13.61 68.83
N LYS A 226 1.17 -12.28 68.91
CA LYS A 226 1.45 -11.58 70.19
C LYS A 226 0.27 -11.61 71.16
N ALA A 227 -0.96 -11.67 70.65
CA ALA A 227 -2.16 -11.77 71.45
C ALA A 227 -2.45 -13.19 71.96
N GLY A 228 -1.61 -14.19 71.61
CA GLY A 228 -1.81 -15.59 71.98
C GLY A 228 -2.96 -16.26 71.21
N VAL A 229 -3.39 -15.66 70.09
CA VAL A 229 -4.37 -16.24 69.17
C VAL A 229 -3.57 -16.99 68.10
N GLU A 230 -3.73 -18.31 68.00
CA GLU A 230 -3.19 -19.06 66.87
C GLU A 230 -3.87 -18.56 65.57
N PRO A 231 -3.10 -18.00 64.62
CA PRO A 231 -3.64 -17.56 63.33
C PRO A 231 -4.03 -18.71 62.42
#